data_AF-A0A359LJQ0-F1
#
_entry.id   AF-A0A359LJQ0-F1
#
_cell.length_a   1.000
_cell.length_b   1.000
_cell.length_c   1.000
_cell.angle_alpha   90.00
_cell.angle_beta   90.00
_cell.angle_gamma   90.00
#
_symmetry.space_group_name_H-M   'P 1'
#
loop_
_entity.id
_entity.type
_entity.pdbx_description
1 polymer ?
#
loop_
_entity_poly.entity_id
_entity_poly.type
_entity_poly.pdbx_seq_one_letter_code
_entity_poly.pdbx_strand_id
1 'polypeptide(L)'
;MNPLSLPVIKEGGKKYLRSSRKVSWVLDEKAIRKDEMFDGYYAIQTSERNLTPQDIIEAYHNLWKIEESFRIMKTTLSVRPVFHWTEPRIKGHFVICF
;
A
#
# COMPACT_ATOMS: atom_id res chain seq x y z
N MET A 1 28.34 -1.26 18.74
CA MET A 1 27.36 -1.79 17.76
C MET A 1 27.47 -0.95 16.50
N ASN A 2 27.84 -1.56 15.36
CA ASN A 2 28.17 -0.86 14.13
C ASN A 2 26.88 -0.42 13.39
N PRO A 3 26.63 0.89 13.15
CA PRO A 3 25.37 1.39 12.58
C PRO A 3 25.16 1.08 11.09
N LEU A 4 26.05 0.32 10.45
CA LEU A 4 26.02 0.01 9.01
C LEU A 4 25.48 -1.40 8.66
N SER A 5 24.69 -2.01 9.54
CA SER A 5 24.07 -3.33 9.28
C SER A 5 22.55 -3.30 9.04
N LEU A 6 22.00 -2.12 8.73
CA LEU A 6 20.62 -2.06 8.25
C LEU A 6 20.54 -2.84 6.93
N PRO A 7 19.67 -3.86 6.82
CA PRO A 7 19.51 -4.59 5.58
C PRO A 7 19.08 -3.59 4.51
N VAL A 8 19.91 -3.41 3.49
CA VAL A 8 19.55 -2.62 2.31
C VAL A 8 18.32 -3.30 1.70
N ILE A 9 17.15 -2.70 1.89
CA ILE A 9 15.89 -3.17 1.33
C ILE A 9 16.03 -3.05 -0.18
N LYS A 10 16.29 -4.16 -0.86
CA LYS A 10 16.37 -4.19 -2.32
C LYS A 10 14.95 -4.32 -2.86
N GLU A 11 14.39 -3.22 -3.35
CA GLU A 11 13.06 -3.22 -3.93
C GLU A 11 13.03 -3.79 -5.36
N GLY A 12 11.90 -4.40 -5.73
CA GLY A 12 11.66 -4.97 -7.07
C GLY A 12 12.56 -6.16 -7.41
N GLY A 13 12.83 -6.39 -8.70
CA GLY A 13 13.60 -7.54 -9.19
C GLY A 13 15.05 -7.62 -8.69
N LYS A 14 15.58 -6.54 -8.10
CA LYS A 14 16.93 -6.49 -7.51
C LYS A 14 17.08 -7.37 -6.28
N LYS A 15 15.98 -7.76 -5.63
CA LYS A 15 15.98 -8.68 -4.46
C LYS A 15 16.50 -10.08 -4.79
N TYR A 16 16.36 -10.51 -6.05
CA TYR A 16 16.83 -11.81 -6.52
C TYR A 16 18.27 -11.79 -7.03
N LEU A 17 18.98 -10.66 -6.93
CA LEU A 17 20.34 -10.52 -7.46
C LEU A 17 21.36 -10.44 -6.32
N ARG A 18 22.29 -11.41 -6.32
CA ARG A 18 23.45 -11.43 -5.44
C ARG A 18 24.69 -10.95 -6.22
N SER A 19 25.38 -9.95 -5.67
CA SER A 19 26.63 -9.46 -6.26
C SER A 19 27.78 -10.37 -5.83
N SER A 20 28.49 -10.94 -6.80
CA SER A 20 29.83 -11.52 -6.58
C SER A 20 30.87 -10.42 -6.78
N ARG A 21 31.95 -10.44 -5.98
CA ARG A 21 32.93 -9.34 -5.73
C ARG A 21 33.60 -8.69 -6.98
N LYS A 22 33.31 -9.13 -8.20
CA LYS A 22 33.68 -8.49 -9.47
C LYS A 22 32.59 -8.79 -10.51
N VAL A 23 31.82 -7.76 -10.88
CA VAL A 23 31.02 -7.61 -12.12
C VAL A 23 30.27 -8.87 -12.58
N SER A 24 29.74 -9.66 -11.65
CA SER A 24 28.90 -10.81 -11.96
C SER A 24 27.71 -10.82 -11.02
N TRP A 25 26.53 -10.68 -11.60
CA TRP A 25 25.26 -10.82 -10.92
C TRP A 25 24.86 -12.29 -10.99
N VAL A 26 24.68 -12.92 -9.83
CA VAL A 26 24.19 -14.28 -9.73
C VAL A 26 22.77 -14.23 -9.19
N LEU A 27 21.90 -15.07 -9.74
CA LEU A 27 20.54 -15.20 -9.27
C LEU A 27 20.53 -15.87 -7.88
N ASP A 28 19.82 -15.26 -6.94
CA ASP A 28 19.60 -15.81 -5.62
C ASP A 28 18.36 -16.72 -5.65
N GLU A 29 18.60 -17.99 -6.01
CA GLU A 29 17.56 -19.02 -6.08
C GLU A 29 16.85 -19.22 -4.73
N LYS A 30 17.52 -18.97 -3.60
CA LYS A 30 16.89 -19.11 -2.28
C LYS A 30 15.87 -18.00 -2.03
N ALA A 31 16.16 -16.77 -2.45
CA ALA A 31 15.22 -15.67 -2.37
C ALA A 31 13.98 -15.92 -3.24
N ILE A 32 14.19 -16.47 -4.45
CA ILE A 32 13.08 -16.85 -5.35
C ILE A 32 12.22 -17.95 -4.73
N ARG A 33 12.84 -19.03 -4.26
CA ARG A 33 12.12 -20.14 -3.60
C ARG A 33 11.32 -19.68 -2.40
N LYS A 34 11.86 -18.73 -1.63
CA LYS A 34 11.18 -18.16 -0.46
C LYS A 34 9.95 -17.35 -0.88
N ASP A 35 10.07 -16.50 -1.90
CA ASP A 35 8.92 -15.72 -2.38
C ASP A 35 7.86 -16.62 -3.03
N GLU A 36 8.28 -17.66 -3.77
CA GLU A 36 7.40 -18.69 -4.36
C GLU A 36 6.52 -19.38 -3.30
N MET A 37 7.01 -19.56 -2.07
CA MET A 37 6.21 -20.13 -0.98
C MET A 37 5.05 -19.23 -0.52
N PHE A 38 5.14 -17.92 -0.76
CA PHE A 38 4.13 -16.95 -0.35
C PHE A 38 3.25 -16.49 -1.52
N ASP A 39 3.51 -16.97 -2.73
CA ASP A 39 2.70 -16.67 -3.90
C ASP A 39 1.26 -17.16 -3.70
N GLY A 40 0.28 -16.28 -3.96
CA GLY A 40 -1.14 -16.56 -3.78
C GLY A 40 -1.68 -16.37 -2.36
N TYR A 41 -0.82 -16.09 -1.37
CA TYR A 41 -1.26 -15.73 -0.03
C TYR A 41 -1.48 -14.23 0.09
N TYR A 42 -2.61 -13.85 0.69
CA TYR A 42 -2.91 -12.48 1.06
C TYR A 42 -2.90 -12.37 2.59
N ALA A 43 -2.04 -11.51 3.12
CA ALA A 43 -1.89 -11.31 4.56
C ALA A 43 -2.23 -9.87 4.94
N ILE A 44 -3.03 -9.72 6.00
CA ILE A 44 -3.36 -8.42 6.59
C ILE A 44 -2.50 -8.25 7.85
N GLN A 45 -1.71 -7.19 7.89
CA GLN A 45 -0.95 -6.81 9.08
C GLN A 45 -1.69 -5.68 9.80
N THR A 46 -1.97 -5.87 11.09
CA THR A 46 -2.62 -4.86 11.93
C THR A 46 -1.88 -4.71 13.26
N SER A 47 -1.93 -3.51 13.85
CA SER A 47 -1.46 -3.24 15.22
C SER A 47 -2.39 -3.81 16.28
N GLU A 48 -3.63 -4.13 15.89
CA GLU A 48 -4.71 -4.48 16.79
C GLU A 48 -4.58 -5.90 17.29
N ARG A 49 -4.45 -6.05 18.61
CA ARG A 49 -4.19 -7.35 19.28
C ARG A 49 -5.44 -7.99 19.88
N ASN A 50 -6.51 -7.22 20.01
CA ASN A 50 -7.73 -7.63 20.72
C ASN A 50 -8.88 -8.01 19.78
N LEU A 51 -8.72 -7.81 18.47
CA LEU A 51 -9.72 -8.17 17.47
C LEU A 51 -9.54 -9.61 17.02
N THR A 52 -10.65 -10.28 16.73
CA THR A 52 -10.57 -11.61 16.14
C THR A 52 -10.12 -11.50 14.67
N PRO A 53 -9.54 -12.56 14.09
CA PRO A 53 -9.18 -12.57 12.68
C PRO A 53 -10.37 -12.27 11.75
N GLN A 54 -11.57 -12.68 12.13
CA GLN A 54 -12.80 -12.44 11.37
C GLN A 54 -13.17 -10.96 11.35
N ASP A 55 -13.10 -10.30 12.51
CA ASP A 55 -13.37 -8.86 12.63
C ASP A 55 -12.36 -8.03 11.82
N ILE A 56 -11.09 -8.45 11.80
CA ILE A 56 -10.04 -7.79 11.03
C ILE A 56 -10.32 -7.88 9.52
N ILE A 57 -10.73 -9.06 9.04
CA ILE A 57 -11.09 -9.26 7.64
C ILE A 57 -12.33 -8.43 7.28
N GLU A 58 -13.34 -8.39 8.14
CA GLU A 58 -14.54 -7.59 7.92
C GLU A 58 -14.24 -6.09 7.91
N ALA A 59 -13.43 -5.60 8.84
CA ALA A 59 -12.96 -4.22 8.87
C ALA A 59 -12.16 -3.87 7.59
N TYR A 60 -11.29 -4.76 7.14
CA TYR A 60 -10.54 -4.59 5.90
C TYR A 60 -11.46 -4.56 4.68
N HIS A 61 -12.46 -5.45 4.62
CA HIS A 61 -13.49 -5.40 3.58
C HIS A 61 -14.20 -4.06 3.58
N ASN A 62 -14.52 -3.48 4.74
CA ASN A 62 -15.18 -2.18 4.79
C ASN A 62 -14.35 -1.00 4.22
N LEU A 63 -13.06 -1.16 3.90
CA LEU A 63 -12.25 -0.12 3.26
C LEU A 63 -12.80 0.31 1.89
N TRP A 64 -13.48 -0.58 1.15
CA TRP A 64 -14.11 -0.22 -0.13
C TRP A 64 -15.16 0.88 0.02
N LYS A 65 -15.73 1.07 1.23
CA LYS A 65 -16.68 2.15 1.52
C LYS A 65 -16.07 3.53 1.28
N ILE A 66 -14.76 3.69 1.43
CA ILE A 66 -14.08 4.96 1.12
C ILE A 66 -14.17 5.24 -0.39
N GLU A 67 -13.90 4.23 -1.22
CA GLU A 67 -14.04 4.34 -2.68
C GLU A 67 -15.51 4.57 -3.09
N GLU A 68 -16.46 3.95 -2.38
CA GLU A 68 -17.89 4.21 -2.52
C GLU A 68 -18.25 5.67 -2.24
N SER A 69 -17.82 6.20 -1.10
CA SER A 69 -18.04 7.59 -0.73
C SER A 69 -17.46 8.53 -1.78
N PHE A 70 -16.25 8.29 -2.27
CA PHE A 70 -15.67 9.08 -3.36
C PHE A 70 -16.45 8.95 -4.67
N ARG A 71 -17.02 7.78 -4.97
CA ARG A 71 -17.86 7.59 -6.16
C ARG A 71 -19.16 8.38 -6.04
N ILE A 72 -19.85 8.30 -4.91
CA ILE A 72 -21.10 9.05 -4.64
C ILE A 72 -20.84 10.56 -4.70
N MET A 73 -19.76 11.04 -4.08
CA MET A 73 -19.37 12.46 -4.15
C MET A 73 -19.20 12.93 -5.61
N LYS A 74 -18.56 12.12 -6.46
CA LYS A 74 -18.33 12.47 -7.86
C LYS A 74 -19.58 12.37 -8.74
N THR A 75 -20.53 11.50 -8.41
CA THR A 75 -21.74 11.26 -9.22
C THR A 75 -22.94 12.05 -8.75
N THR A 76 -23.29 11.99 -7.45
CA THR A 76 -24.48 12.64 -6.89
C THR A 76 -24.22 14.11 -6.57
N LEU A 77 -23.09 14.43 -5.94
CA LEU A 77 -22.78 15.81 -5.56
C LEU A 77 -22.03 16.59 -6.64
N SER A 78 -21.74 15.96 -7.79
CA SER A 78 -20.98 16.59 -8.87
C SER A 78 -19.74 17.33 -8.37
N VAL A 79 -19.00 16.74 -7.39
CA VAL A 79 -17.71 17.24 -6.87
C VAL A 79 -16.61 17.07 -7.91
N ARG A 80 -16.91 17.38 -9.16
CA ARG A 80 -15.90 17.75 -10.13
C ARG A 80 -15.61 19.20 -9.78
N PRO A 81 -14.39 19.55 -9.33
CA PRO A 81 -14.03 20.94 -9.11
C PRO A 81 -13.99 21.63 -10.47
N VAL A 82 -15.15 22.09 -10.92
CA VAL A 82 -15.30 22.86 -12.14
C VAL A 82 -14.84 24.28 -11.77
N PHE A 83 -13.64 24.65 -12.20
CA PHE A 83 -13.02 25.97 -11.99
C PHE A 83 -12.70 26.37 -10.54
N HIS A 84 -12.27 25.43 -9.70
CA HIS A 84 -11.73 25.74 -8.36
C HIS A 84 -10.20 25.73 -8.41
N TRP A 85 -9.55 26.90 -8.31
CA TRP A 85 -8.09 27.02 -8.40
C TRP A 85 -7.42 27.61 -7.15
N THR A 86 -8.19 28.16 -6.21
CA THR A 86 -7.67 28.68 -4.95
C THR A 86 -7.91 27.70 -3.81
N GLU A 87 -6.92 27.54 -2.94
CA GLU A 87 -6.97 26.62 -1.78
C GLU A 87 -8.21 26.82 -0.89
N PRO A 88 -8.64 28.06 -0.55
CA PRO A 88 -9.85 28.25 0.27
C PRO A 88 -11.12 27.78 -0.42
N ARG A 89 -11.24 27.95 -1.75
CA ARG A 89 -12.42 27.54 -2.51
C ARG A 89 -12.48 26.01 -2.62
N ILE A 90 -11.34 25.35 -2.82
CA ILE A 90 -11.24 23.89 -2.82
C ILE A 90 -11.69 23.35 -1.46
N LYS A 91 -11.14 23.87 -0.35
CA LYS A 91 -11.53 23.46 1.01
C LYS A 91 -13.02 23.69 1.29
N GLY A 92 -13.56 24.84 0.92
CA GLY A 92 -14.99 25.14 1.10
C GLY A 92 -15.92 24.20 0.33
N HIS A 93 -15.56 23.86 -0.91
CA HIS A 93 -16.33 22.90 -1.71
C HIS A 93 -16.30 21.49 -1.10
N PHE A 94 -15.14 21.03 -0.60
CA PHE A 94 -15.04 19.75 0.11
C PHE A 94 -15.91 19.72 1.38
N VAL A 95 -16.02 20.83 2.13
CA VAL A 95 -16.85 20.92 3.35
C VAL A 95 -18.36 20.87 3.03
N ILE A 96 -18.79 21.45 1.91
CA ILE A 96 -20.21 21.43 1.51
C ILE A 96 -20.60 20.05 0.98
N CYS A 97 -19.65 19.33 0.38
CA CYS A 97 -19.93 18.09 -0.32
C CYS A 97 -19.59 16.80 0.45
N PHE A 98 -19.19 16.91 1.71
CA PHE A 98 -18.88 15.81 2.61
C PHE A 98 -19.81 15.88 3.82
#